data_AF-A0AA43JHN8-F1
#
_entry.id   AF-A0AA43JHN8-F1
#
_cell.length_a   1.000
_cell.length_b   1.000
_cell.length_c   1.000
_cell.angle_alpha   90.00
_cell.angle_beta   90.00
_cell.angle_gamma   90.00
#
_symmetry.space_group_name_H-M   'P 1'
#
loop_
_entity.id
_entity.type
_entity.pdbx_description
1 polymer ?
#
loop_
_entity_poly.entity_id
_entity_poly.type
_entity_poly.pdbx_seq_one_letter_code
_entity_poly.pdbx_strand_id
1 'polypeptide(L)'
;MSRAGVICALLALVLGLPLLGVLLAGEPVWRYLEFPPRTGYVQHDQFSWPVFIALALLIALIVGLILLRVVSGNLPRSTLLAQHSTRSTQHCRRSFPWWGWLGIGWTGLWWAAAWTRVPWLAAVQEHTFTPLWLGYIVIVNACTLWRTGRCMMLHRPRYFLSLFPLSAAFWWLFEYLNRFVQNWYYIGVGELSSVEYFLRATIPFSTVLPTVIGTMELLTAYPVLSARMERFKPIHSVARNWVSRSLLMLSGLGLLGIGLWPNYLFPLVWVGPMLLIVSLESLAGRQTILSPLAQGDWRGVWVAALAALICGVFWELWNWKSLAHWEYAIPFVQSFQLFEMPLLGYAGYLPFGLECVAVADLCLSRQSSGGVEYYRHKN
;
A
#
# COMPACT_ATOMS: atom_id res chain seq x y z
N MET A 1 16.53 -7.57 -19.51
CA MET A 1 17.14 -7.03 -18.27
C MET A 1 16.92 -8.03 -17.14
N SER A 2 17.92 -8.30 -16.30
CA SER A 2 17.74 -9.18 -15.12
C SER A 2 16.85 -8.52 -14.06
N ARG A 3 16.31 -9.28 -13.10
CA ARG A 3 15.53 -8.69 -11.97
C ARG A 3 16.37 -7.67 -11.21
N ALA A 4 17.62 -8.01 -10.91
CA ALA A 4 18.56 -7.09 -10.27
C ALA A 4 18.73 -5.81 -11.10
N GLY A 5 18.84 -5.92 -12.42
CA GLY A 5 18.90 -4.76 -13.32
C GLY A 5 17.64 -3.88 -13.26
N VAL A 6 16.45 -4.48 -13.16
CA VAL A 6 15.19 -3.73 -12.95
C VAL A 6 15.20 -3.00 -11.61
N ILE A 7 15.61 -3.66 -10.53
CA ILE A 7 15.69 -3.05 -9.19
C ILE A 7 16.71 -1.90 -9.18
N CYS A 8 17.90 -2.09 -9.76
CA CYS A 8 18.91 -1.04 -9.85
C CYS A 8 18.42 0.16 -10.66
N ALA A 9 17.77 -0.07 -11.82
CA ALA A 9 17.21 1.00 -12.64
C ALA A 9 16.08 1.74 -11.89
N LEU A 10 15.20 1.02 -11.21
CA LEU A 10 14.14 1.60 -10.38
C LEU A 10 14.73 2.51 -9.30
N LEU A 11 15.68 2.01 -8.51
CA LEU A 11 16.31 2.79 -7.44
C LEU A 11 17.04 4.01 -8.00
N ALA A 12 17.76 3.88 -9.11
CA ALA A 12 18.42 5.01 -9.76
C ALA A 12 17.43 6.10 -10.20
N LEU A 13 16.27 5.71 -10.75
CA LEU A 13 15.25 6.66 -11.19
C LEU A 13 14.52 7.30 -10.01
N VAL A 14 14.11 6.51 -9.01
CA VAL A 14 13.36 7.02 -7.85
C VAL A 14 14.21 7.93 -6.96
N LEU A 15 15.50 7.60 -6.78
CA LEU A 15 16.43 8.42 -6.00
C LEU A 15 17.03 9.57 -6.82
N GLY A 16 17.22 9.39 -8.13
CA GLY A 16 17.90 10.39 -8.96
C GLY A 16 16.98 11.51 -9.47
N LEU A 17 15.77 11.17 -9.92
CA LEU A 17 14.91 12.12 -10.63
C LEU A 17 14.38 13.25 -9.74
N PRO A 18 13.92 13.01 -8.50
CA PRO A 18 13.51 14.11 -7.61
C PRO A 18 14.64 15.08 -7.31
N LEU A 19 15.87 14.56 -7.07
CA LEU A 19 17.06 15.40 -6.87
C LEU A 19 17.40 16.21 -8.11
N LEU A 20 17.30 15.62 -9.29
CA LEU A 20 17.48 16.34 -10.54
C LEU A 20 16.43 17.45 -10.69
N GLY A 21 15.18 17.20 -10.30
CA GLY A 21 14.12 18.21 -10.24
C GLY A 21 14.52 19.40 -9.35
N VAL A 22 14.98 19.13 -8.13
CA VAL A 22 15.45 20.17 -7.19
C VAL A 22 16.64 20.95 -7.76
N LEU A 23 17.62 20.26 -8.38
CA LEU A 23 18.75 20.91 -9.03
C LEU A 23 18.31 21.85 -10.17
N LEU A 24 17.32 21.42 -10.97
CA LEU A 24 16.75 22.23 -12.04
C LEU A 24 15.91 23.40 -11.51
N ALA A 25 15.30 23.28 -10.33
CA ALA A 25 14.64 24.40 -9.64
C ALA A 25 15.62 25.46 -9.12
N GLY A 26 16.92 25.14 -9.04
CA GLY A 26 17.92 26.01 -8.42
C GLY A 26 17.88 25.99 -6.89
N GLU A 27 17.17 25.03 -6.30
CA GLU A 27 17.06 24.88 -4.85
C GLU A 27 18.26 24.10 -4.27
N PRO A 28 18.69 24.40 -3.03
CA PRO A 28 19.83 23.74 -2.43
C PRO A 28 19.48 22.30 -2.02
N VAL A 29 20.14 21.33 -2.65
CA VAL A 29 19.90 19.89 -2.45
C VAL A 29 20.05 19.44 -0.99
N TRP A 30 20.94 20.06 -0.21
CA TRP A 30 21.20 19.64 1.17
C TRP A 30 19.95 19.67 2.06
N ARG A 31 19.00 20.58 1.81
CA ARG A 31 17.72 20.67 2.55
C ARG A 31 16.90 19.37 2.44
N TYR A 32 16.95 18.72 1.28
CA TYR A 32 16.23 17.49 0.98
C TYR A 32 16.97 16.23 1.45
N LEU A 33 18.24 16.36 1.87
CA LEU A 33 19.07 15.27 2.38
C LEU A 33 19.19 15.26 3.91
N GLU A 34 18.69 16.28 4.59
CA GLU A 34 18.65 16.35 6.06
C GLU A 34 17.97 15.14 6.71
N PHE A 35 18.47 14.74 7.88
CA PHE A 35 17.98 13.56 8.59
C PHE A 35 18.18 13.67 10.11
N PRO A 36 17.12 13.57 10.95
CA PRO A 36 15.71 13.33 10.60
C PRO A 36 15.11 14.42 9.70
N PRO A 37 14.10 14.09 8.86
CA PRO A 37 13.49 15.07 7.99
C PRO A 37 12.87 16.22 8.80
N ARG A 38 13.19 17.47 8.43
CA ARG A 38 12.59 18.67 9.02
C ARG A 38 11.55 19.25 8.08
N THR A 39 10.39 19.62 8.60
CA THR A 39 9.36 20.36 7.86
C THR A 39 9.68 21.85 7.87
N GLY A 40 9.55 22.51 6.71
CA GLY A 40 9.66 23.97 6.68
C GLY A 40 10.20 24.62 5.42
N TYR A 41 10.57 23.84 4.38
CA TYR A 41 11.07 24.42 3.13
C TYR A 41 10.09 24.30 1.96
N VAL A 42 9.12 23.38 2.01
CA VAL A 42 7.98 23.38 1.08
C VAL A 42 6.83 24.14 1.71
N GLN A 43 6.41 25.24 1.09
CA GLN A 43 5.21 25.97 1.49
C GLN A 43 4.00 25.41 0.76
N HIS A 44 3.07 24.83 1.51
CA HIS A 44 1.86 24.25 0.96
C HIS A 44 0.80 25.29 0.65
N ASP A 45 0.23 25.20 -0.54
CA ASP A 45 -0.90 26.02 -0.95
C ASP A 45 -2.14 25.72 -0.10
N GLN A 46 -2.90 26.79 0.19
CA GLN A 46 -4.12 26.72 0.97
C GLN A 46 -5.23 25.94 0.24
N PHE A 47 -6.26 25.57 0.99
CA PHE A 47 -7.42 24.86 0.46
C PHE A 47 -8.05 25.58 -0.75
N SER A 48 -8.40 24.81 -1.78
CA SER A 48 -8.99 25.32 -3.02
C SER A 48 -10.19 24.49 -3.45
N TRP A 49 -11.37 25.10 -3.43
CA TRP A 49 -12.62 24.46 -3.86
C TRP A 49 -12.58 23.92 -5.29
N PRO A 50 -12.10 24.67 -6.31
CA PRO A 50 -12.02 24.14 -7.67
C PRO A 50 -11.15 22.87 -7.76
N VAL A 51 -9.99 22.86 -7.09
CA VAL A 51 -9.08 21.71 -7.09
C VAL A 51 -9.71 20.53 -6.37
N PHE A 52 -10.30 20.76 -5.20
CA PHE A 52 -11.00 19.74 -4.42
C PHE A 52 -12.12 19.09 -5.23
N ILE A 53 -13.01 19.89 -5.85
CA ILE A 53 -14.13 19.37 -6.66
C ILE A 53 -13.60 18.60 -7.87
N ALA A 54 -12.60 19.12 -8.58
CA ALA A 54 -12.01 18.43 -9.73
C ALA A 54 -11.43 17.06 -9.35
N LEU A 55 -10.67 16.99 -8.25
CA LEU A 55 -10.12 15.73 -7.74
C LEU A 55 -11.21 14.79 -7.23
N ALA A 56 -12.20 15.31 -6.50
CA ALA A 56 -13.33 14.52 -6.03
C ALA A 56 -14.11 13.88 -7.18
N LEU A 57 -14.40 14.65 -8.25
CA LEU A 57 -15.07 14.14 -9.45
C LEU A 57 -14.22 13.10 -10.19
N LEU A 58 -12.91 13.32 -10.31
CA LEU A 58 -11.99 12.35 -10.92
C LEU A 58 -11.99 11.03 -10.14
N ILE A 59 -11.85 11.10 -8.82
CA ILE A 59 -11.86 9.93 -7.92
C ILE A 59 -13.22 9.24 -8.00
N ALA A 60 -14.32 9.99 -7.91
CA ALA A 60 -15.68 9.45 -7.98
C ALA A 60 -15.96 8.77 -9.32
N LEU A 61 -15.44 9.31 -10.44
CA LEU A 61 -15.56 8.68 -11.74
C LEU A 61 -14.80 7.34 -11.78
N ILE A 62 -13.53 7.32 -11.39
CA ILE A 62 -12.70 6.11 -11.43
C ILE A 62 -13.25 5.03 -10.50
N VAL A 63 -13.47 5.38 -9.23
CA VAL A 63 -13.99 4.45 -8.22
C VAL A 63 -15.43 4.07 -8.53
N GLY A 64 -16.26 5.03 -8.95
CA GLY A 64 -17.66 4.80 -9.29
C GLY A 64 -17.84 3.83 -10.45
N LEU A 65 -17.02 3.92 -11.51
CA LEU A 65 -17.07 2.96 -12.62
C LEU A 65 -16.74 1.53 -12.16
N ILE A 66 -15.79 1.38 -11.24
CA ILE A 66 -15.43 0.07 -10.67
C ILE A 66 -16.56 -0.44 -9.75
N LEU A 67 -17.08 0.41 -8.86
CA LEU A 67 -18.17 0.05 -7.94
C LEU A 67 -19.46 -0.29 -8.69
N LEU A 68 -19.83 0.49 -9.71
CA LEU A 68 -20.97 0.21 -10.57
C LEU A 68 -20.82 -1.18 -11.18
N ARG A 69 -19.63 -1.59 -11.63
CA ARG A 69 -19.41 -2.95 -12.12
C ARG A 69 -19.58 -4.01 -11.03
N VAL A 70 -19.07 -3.75 -9.83
CA VAL A 70 -19.20 -4.64 -8.68
C VAL A 70 -20.68 -4.82 -8.26
N VAL A 71 -21.52 -3.80 -8.44
CA VAL A 71 -22.95 -3.86 -8.09
C VAL A 71 -23.82 -4.37 -9.24
N SER A 72 -23.60 -3.90 -10.47
CA SER A 72 -24.45 -4.18 -11.64
C SER A 72 -24.11 -5.47 -12.38
N GLY A 73 -22.94 -6.06 -12.13
CA GLY A 73 -22.53 -7.32 -12.75
C GLY A 73 -23.37 -8.50 -12.25
N ASN A 74 -24.08 -9.17 -13.16
CA ASN A 74 -24.63 -10.49 -12.88
C ASN A 74 -23.49 -11.45 -12.49
N LEU A 75 -23.61 -12.09 -11.32
CA LEU A 75 -22.65 -13.12 -10.90
C LEU A 75 -22.61 -14.23 -11.96
N PRO A 76 -21.43 -14.56 -12.53
CA PRO A 76 -21.34 -15.63 -13.51
C PRO A 76 -21.93 -16.93 -12.95
N ARG A 77 -22.76 -17.62 -13.74
CA ARG A 77 -23.39 -18.90 -13.36
C ARG A 77 -22.34 -19.96 -12.96
N SER A 78 -21.13 -19.89 -13.52
CA SER A 78 -19.97 -20.69 -13.16
C SER A 78 -19.45 -20.43 -11.73
N THR A 79 -19.55 -19.21 -11.22
CA THR A 79 -19.18 -18.86 -9.83
C THR A 79 -20.22 -19.37 -8.85
N LEU A 80 -21.51 -19.31 -9.19
CA LEU A 80 -22.59 -19.92 -8.39
C LEU A 80 -22.45 -21.45 -8.35
N LEU A 81 -22.00 -22.08 -9.43
CA LEU A 81 -21.70 -23.51 -9.50
C LEU A 81 -20.38 -23.87 -8.78
N ALA A 82 -19.35 -23.04 -8.86
CA ALA A 82 -18.12 -23.18 -8.07
C ALA A 82 -18.40 -23.02 -6.56
N GLN A 83 -19.36 -22.17 -6.17
CA GLN A 83 -19.88 -22.11 -4.80
C GLN A 83 -20.59 -23.40 -4.37
N HIS A 84 -21.28 -24.09 -5.28
CA HIS A 84 -21.93 -25.38 -4.99
C HIS A 84 -20.94 -26.56 -4.96
N SER A 85 -19.95 -26.57 -5.87
CA SER A 85 -18.91 -27.60 -5.92
C SER A 85 -17.87 -27.46 -4.80
N THR A 86 -17.48 -26.23 -4.43
CA THR A 86 -16.61 -25.99 -3.25
C THR A 86 -17.37 -26.06 -1.93
N ARG A 87 -18.71 -26.05 -1.92
CA ARG A 87 -19.51 -26.41 -0.74
C ARG A 87 -19.50 -27.90 -0.45
N SER A 88 -19.31 -28.77 -1.45
CA SER A 88 -19.38 -30.23 -1.28
C SER A 88 -18.05 -30.89 -0.87
N THR A 89 -16.94 -30.15 -0.82
CA THR A 89 -15.65 -30.67 -0.34
C THR A 89 -15.10 -29.78 0.77
N GLN A 90 -15.29 -30.23 2.03
CA GLN A 90 -14.69 -29.70 3.26
C GLN A 90 -15.21 -28.35 3.80
N HIS A 91 -16.49 -28.30 4.20
CA HIS A 91 -16.78 -27.71 5.52
C HIS A 91 -16.33 -28.67 6.63
N CYS A 92 -15.02 -28.87 6.80
CA CYS A 92 -14.57 -29.21 8.16
C CYS A 92 -14.91 -28.00 9.00
N ARG A 93 -15.73 -28.17 10.04
CA ARG A 93 -15.89 -27.15 11.11
C ARG A 93 -14.52 -26.94 11.74
N ARG A 94 -13.72 -26.05 11.17
CA ARG A 94 -12.41 -25.67 11.73
C ARG A 94 -12.68 -24.68 12.84
N SER A 95 -12.14 -24.95 14.02
CA SER A 95 -12.10 -23.97 15.11
C SER A 95 -11.16 -22.83 14.73
N PHE A 96 -11.46 -21.63 15.20
CA PHE A 96 -10.53 -20.50 15.08
C PHE A 96 -9.25 -20.83 15.86
N PRO A 97 -8.04 -20.60 15.29
CA PRO A 97 -6.80 -20.98 15.96
C PRO A 97 -6.60 -20.19 17.26
N TRP A 98 -6.05 -20.84 18.30
CA TRP A 98 -5.82 -20.23 19.62
C TRP A 98 -4.96 -18.96 19.55
N TRP A 99 -3.94 -18.94 18.68
CA TRP A 99 -3.07 -17.79 18.49
C TRP A 99 -3.79 -16.62 17.79
N GLY A 100 -4.90 -16.88 17.08
CA GLY A 100 -5.77 -15.84 16.57
C GLY A 100 -6.49 -15.09 17.70
N TRP A 101 -6.98 -15.82 18.71
CA TRP A 101 -7.57 -15.22 19.92
C TRP A 101 -6.54 -14.39 20.69
N LEU A 102 -5.29 -14.87 20.78
CA LEU A 102 -4.20 -14.07 21.35
C LEU A 102 -3.93 -12.80 20.54
N GLY A 103 -3.97 -12.86 19.22
CA GLY A 103 -3.85 -11.67 18.36
C GLY A 103 -4.95 -10.64 18.63
N ILE A 104 -6.19 -11.09 18.83
CA ILE A 104 -7.33 -10.22 19.20
C ILE A 104 -7.09 -9.57 20.57
N GLY A 105 -6.74 -10.37 21.58
CA GLY A 105 -6.45 -9.86 22.93
C GLY A 105 -5.29 -8.87 22.95
N TRP A 106 -4.20 -9.19 22.23
CA TRP A 106 -3.04 -8.32 22.05
C TRP A 106 -3.43 -6.98 21.40
N THR A 107 -4.16 -7.03 20.28
CA THR A 107 -4.60 -5.81 19.58
C THR A 107 -5.49 -4.97 20.48
N GLY A 108 -6.45 -5.58 21.20
CA GLY A 108 -7.32 -4.87 22.14
C GLY A 108 -6.57 -4.21 23.30
N LEU A 109 -5.57 -4.90 23.87
CA LEU A 109 -4.73 -4.37 24.94
C LEU A 109 -3.91 -3.18 24.47
N TRP A 110 -3.22 -3.30 23.34
CA TRP A 110 -2.40 -2.22 22.79
C TRP A 110 -3.22 -1.05 22.28
N TRP A 111 -4.44 -1.31 21.80
CA TRP A 111 -5.39 -0.25 21.45
C TRP A 111 -5.83 0.52 22.68
N ALA A 112 -6.23 -0.18 23.75
CA ALA A 112 -6.57 0.47 25.01
C ALA A 112 -5.39 1.29 25.56
N ALA A 113 -4.16 0.75 25.51
CA ALA A 113 -2.96 1.47 25.90
C ALA A 113 -2.72 2.72 25.04
N ALA A 114 -2.87 2.62 23.72
CA ALA A 114 -2.70 3.73 22.77
C ALA A 114 -3.70 4.87 22.99
N TRP A 115 -4.96 4.52 23.29
CA TRP A 115 -6.07 5.48 23.34
C TRP A 115 -6.36 6.06 24.73
N THR A 116 -5.68 5.55 25.76
CA THR A 116 -5.73 6.10 27.11
C THR A 116 -4.53 7.03 27.35
N ARG A 117 -4.53 7.77 28.46
CA ARG A 117 -3.42 8.64 28.87
C ARG A 117 -3.09 8.38 30.33
N VAL A 118 -2.78 7.12 30.65
CA VAL A 118 -2.48 6.70 32.02
C VAL A 118 -0.98 6.89 32.28
N PRO A 119 -0.54 7.63 33.31
CA PRO A 119 0.86 8.04 33.47
C PRO A 119 1.88 6.89 33.45
N TRP A 120 1.58 5.76 34.10
CA TRP A 120 2.45 4.58 34.12
C TRP A 120 2.63 3.88 32.76
N LEU A 121 1.75 4.15 31.77
CA LEU A 121 1.87 3.61 30.41
C LEU A 121 2.61 4.57 29.46
N ALA A 122 2.98 5.77 29.90
CA ALA A 122 3.58 6.78 29.02
C ALA A 122 4.79 6.26 28.23
N ALA A 123 5.66 5.47 28.87
CA ALA A 123 6.85 4.89 28.25
C ALA A 123 6.55 3.87 27.13
N VAL A 124 5.40 3.20 27.17
CA VAL A 124 5.01 2.24 26.11
C VAL A 124 4.09 2.88 25.07
N GLN A 125 3.45 4.00 25.41
CA GLN A 125 2.46 4.67 24.56
C GLN A 125 3.05 5.21 23.26
N GLU A 126 4.31 5.66 23.29
CA GLU A 126 5.06 6.08 22.09
C GLU A 126 5.30 4.92 21.09
N HIS A 127 5.23 3.67 21.54
CA HIS A 127 5.54 2.49 20.72
C HIS A 127 4.31 1.67 20.32
N THR A 128 3.10 2.10 20.70
CA THR A 128 1.84 1.34 20.53
C THR A 128 1.48 1.02 19.08
N PHE A 129 1.95 1.81 18.11
CA PHE A 129 1.59 1.63 16.70
C PHE A 129 2.06 0.28 16.13
N THR A 130 3.28 -0.16 16.44
CA THR A 130 3.80 -1.44 15.91
C THR A 130 3.08 -2.66 16.50
N PRO A 131 2.91 -2.79 17.84
CA PRO A 131 2.15 -3.88 18.42
C PRO A 131 0.74 -4.05 17.86
N LEU A 132 0.04 -2.95 17.56
CA LEU A 132 -1.28 -2.99 16.91
C LEU A 132 -1.23 -3.71 15.56
N TRP A 133 -0.26 -3.34 14.71
CA TRP A 133 -0.08 -3.98 13.41
C TRP A 133 0.37 -5.44 13.52
N LEU A 134 1.24 -5.78 14.47
CA LEU A 134 1.61 -7.18 14.71
C LEU A 134 0.38 -8.02 15.09
N GLY A 135 -0.48 -7.49 15.97
CA GLY A 135 -1.76 -8.10 16.31
C GLY A 135 -2.66 -8.29 15.09
N TYR A 136 -2.80 -7.25 14.26
CA TYR A 136 -3.57 -7.32 13.01
C TYR A 136 -3.04 -8.38 12.04
N ILE A 137 -1.72 -8.41 11.80
CA ILE A 137 -1.07 -9.39 10.92
C ILE A 137 -1.38 -10.82 11.38
N VAL A 138 -1.33 -11.06 12.68
CA VAL A 138 -1.71 -12.35 13.28
C VAL A 138 -3.20 -12.62 13.03
N ILE A 139 -4.09 -11.66 13.30
CA ILE A 139 -5.55 -11.84 13.10
C ILE A 139 -5.89 -12.18 11.65
N VAL A 140 -5.36 -11.46 10.65
CA VAL A 140 -5.70 -11.72 9.23
C VAL A 140 -5.20 -13.08 8.77
N ASN A 141 -4.02 -13.52 9.25
CA ASN A 141 -3.52 -14.86 8.98
C ASN A 141 -4.35 -15.94 9.69
N ALA A 142 -4.85 -15.68 10.90
CA ALA A 142 -5.75 -16.57 11.64
C ALA A 142 -7.07 -16.76 10.89
N CYS A 143 -7.68 -15.65 10.45
CA CYS A 143 -8.90 -15.66 9.65
C CYS A 143 -8.71 -16.44 8.34
N THR A 144 -7.57 -16.24 7.67
CA THR A 144 -7.25 -16.97 6.42
C THR A 144 -7.10 -18.46 6.67
N LEU A 145 -6.40 -18.86 7.74
CA LEU A 145 -6.25 -20.26 8.13
C LEU A 145 -7.60 -20.89 8.49
N TRP A 146 -8.40 -20.19 9.29
CA TRP A 146 -9.73 -20.64 9.68
C TRP A 146 -10.62 -20.89 8.45
N ARG A 147 -10.56 -19.97 7.48
CA ARG A 147 -11.39 -20.03 6.27
C ARG A 147 -10.96 -21.09 5.26
N THR A 148 -9.65 -21.29 5.08
CA THR A 148 -9.10 -22.05 3.94
C THR A 148 -8.29 -23.28 4.35
N GLY A 149 -7.86 -23.37 5.61
CA GLY A 149 -6.96 -24.39 6.13
C GLY A 149 -5.48 -24.11 5.84
N ARG A 150 -5.15 -23.04 5.10
CA ARG A 150 -3.77 -22.59 4.85
C ARG A 150 -3.66 -21.08 5.06
N CYS A 151 -2.46 -20.59 5.34
CA CYS A 151 -2.18 -19.15 5.43
C CYS A 151 -0.69 -18.90 5.20
N MET A 152 -0.35 -17.69 4.75
CA MET A 152 1.02 -17.31 4.42
C MET A 152 1.97 -17.49 5.60
N MET A 153 1.56 -17.11 6.81
CA MET A 153 2.40 -17.19 8.01
C MET A 153 2.90 -18.61 8.30
N LEU A 154 2.04 -19.63 8.16
CA LEU A 154 2.40 -21.02 8.46
C LEU A 154 2.91 -21.80 7.24
N HIS A 155 2.39 -21.51 6.05
CA HIS A 155 2.65 -22.31 4.84
C HIS A 155 3.63 -21.65 3.88
N ARG A 156 3.95 -20.37 4.07
CA ARG A 156 4.99 -19.63 3.35
C ARG A 156 5.87 -18.81 4.30
N PRO A 157 6.40 -19.37 5.41
CA PRO A 157 7.04 -18.59 6.49
C PRO A 157 8.24 -17.78 5.99
N ARG A 158 9.04 -18.31 5.07
CA ARG A 158 10.16 -17.56 4.47
C ARG A 158 9.68 -16.33 3.70
N TYR A 159 8.61 -16.47 2.91
CA TYR A 159 8.04 -15.32 2.18
C TYR A 159 7.45 -14.31 3.16
N PHE A 160 6.67 -14.78 4.14
CA PHE A 160 6.12 -13.96 5.20
C PHE A 160 7.18 -13.14 5.93
N LEU A 161 8.24 -13.79 6.42
CA LEU A 161 9.33 -13.13 7.14
C LEU A 161 10.13 -12.18 6.25
N SER A 162 10.30 -12.48 4.95
CA SER A 162 10.95 -11.57 4.01
C SER A 162 10.15 -10.29 3.74
N LEU A 163 8.83 -10.27 3.99
CA LEU A 163 8.02 -9.06 3.82
C LEU A 163 8.41 -7.97 4.82
N PHE A 164 8.83 -8.30 6.05
CA PHE A 164 9.17 -7.32 7.07
C PHE A 164 10.38 -6.43 6.70
N PRO A 165 11.58 -6.98 6.39
CA PRO A 165 12.72 -6.15 5.98
C PRO A 165 12.48 -5.47 4.64
N LEU A 166 11.77 -6.12 3.71
CA LEU A 166 11.38 -5.47 2.45
C LEU A 166 10.44 -4.29 2.68
N SER A 167 9.50 -4.41 3.62
CA SER A 167 8.56 -3.36 4.00
C SER A 167 9.27 -2.14 4.58
N ALA A 168 10.27 -2.36 5.43
CA ALA A 168 11.08 -1.28 5.97
C ALA A 168 11.79 -0.50 4.85
N ALA A 169 12.48 -1.21 3.93
CA ALA A 169 13.15 -0.57 2.80
C ALA A 169 12.17 0.15 1.86
N PHE A 170 11.01 -0.48 1.62
CA PHE A 170 9.92 0.08 0.82
C PHE A 170 9.38 1.39 1.40
N TRP A 171 9.08 1.44 2.70
CA TRP A 171 8.56 2.66 3.31
C TRP A 171 9.63 3.75 3.44
N TRP A 172 10.90 3.40 3.68
CA TRP A 172 11.99 4.38 3.65
C TRP A 172 12.12 5.07 2.29
N LEU A 173 11.72 4.43 1.19
CA LEU A 173 11.62 5.07 -0.13
C LEU A 173 10.52 6.14 -0.16
N PHE A 174 9.38 5.88 0.47
CA PHE A 174 8.30 6.88 0.63
C PHE A 174 8.73 8.02 1.53
N GLU A 175 9.41 7.76 2.64
CA GLU A 175 9.99 8.80 3.50
C GLU A 175 11.02 9.65 2.75
N TYR A 176 11.80 9.04 1.86
CA TYR A 176 12.70 9.77 0.98
C TYR A 176 11.95 10.67 -0.01
N LEU A 177 10.93 10.13 -0.70
CA LEU A 177 10.11 10.91 -1.64
C LEU A 177 9.33 12.03 -0.93
N ASN A 178 8.89 11.77 0.30
CA ASN A 178 8.20 12.74 1.12
C ASN A 178 9.07 13.95 1.47
N ARG A 179 10.39 13.86 1.41
CA ARG A 179 11.26 15.04 1.60
C ARG A 179 11.03 16.10 0.52
N PHE A 180 10.66 15.69 -0.69
CA PHE A 180 10.44 16.61 -1.80
C PHE A 180 9.08 17.28 -1.74
N VAL A 181 8.07 16.58 -1.20
CA VAL A 181 6.69 17.06 -1.18
C VAL A 181 6.24 17.55 0.19
N GLN A 182 6.81 17.06 1.29
CA GLN A 182 6.47 17.36 2.69
C GLN A 182 4.99 17.14 3.09
N ASN A 183 4.33 16.17 2.45
CA ASN A 183 2.90 15.90 2.65
C ASN A 183 2.54 15.35 4.04
N TRP A 184 3.49 14.71 4.74
CA TRP A 184 3.30 14.24 6.11
C TRP A 184 4.53 14.49 6.98
N TYR A 185 4.32 14.64 8.28
CA TYR A 185 5.40 14.83 9.25
C TYR A 185 5.06 14.25 10.61
N TYR A 186 6.10 13.83 11.33
CA TYR A 186 5.97 13.21 12.65
C TYR A 186 6.05 14.26 13.76
N ILE A 187 5.16 14.16 14.74
CA ILE A 187 5.20 15.00 15.94
C ILE A 187 6.16 14.39 16.96
N GLY A 188 6.96 15.23 17.63
CA GLY A 188 7.84 14.80 18.72
C GLY A 188 9.16 14.16 18.29
N VAL A 189 9.56 14.29 17.02
CA VAL A 189 10.83 13.72 16.50
C VAL A 189 12.00 14.69 16.47
N GLY A 190 11.77 15.99 16.74
CA GLY A 190 12.78 17.05 16.60
C GLY A 190 13.99 16.93 17.54
N GLU A 191 13.82 16.23 18.66
CA GLU A 191 14.88 16.01 19.66
C GLU A 191 15.65 14.69 19.46
N LEU A 192 15.19 13.82 18.56
CA LEU A 192 15.79 12.51 18.34
C LEU A 192 17.08 12.63 17.53
N SER A 193 18.09 11.84 17.89
CA SER A 193 19.27 11.67 17.03
C SER A 193 18.91 10.96 15.73
N SER A 194 19.71 11.15 14.68
CA SER A 194 19.52 10.49 13.37
C SER A 194 19.41 8.97 13.49
N VAL A 195 20.28 8.34 14.29
CA VAL A 195 20.28 6.88 14.49
C VAL A 195 19.05 6.43 15.26
N GLU A 196 18.67 7.17 16.29
CA GLU A 196 17.50 6.86 17.11
C GLU A 196 16.20 6.96 16.31
N TYR A 197 16.03 8.03 15.53
CA TYR A 197 14.90 8.18 14.64
C TYR A 197 14.85 7.04 13.61
N PHE A 198 15.99 6.70 12.99
CA PHE A 198 16.06 5.59 12.04
C PHE A 198 15.61 4.26 12.66
N LEU A 199 16.10 3.92 13.85
CA LEU A 199 15.74 2.67 14.51
C LEU A 199 14.27 2.66 14.95
N ARG A 200 13.79 3.73 15.59
CA ARG A 200 12.40 3.85 16.06
C ARG A 200 11.39 3.82 14.91
N ALA A 201 11.70 4.47 13.79
CA ALA A 201 10.82 4.53 12.61
C ALA A 201 10.85 3.23 11.77
N THR A 202 12.00 2.55 11.69
CA THR A 202 12.15 1.30 10.90
C THR A 202 11.20 0.20 11.39
N ILE A 203 10.93 0.14 12.70
CA ILE A 203 10.08 -0.88 13.31
C ILE A 203 8.63 -0.83 12.77
N PRO A 204 7.89 0.29 12.88
CA PRO A 204 6.54 0.39 12.30
C PRO A 204 6.55 0.26 10.77
N PHE A 205 7.57 0.79 10.09
CA PHE A 205 7.73 0.67 8.63
C PHE A 205 7.82 -0.77 8.14
N SER A 206 8.32 -1.68 8.97
CA SER A 206 8.42 -3.11 8.65
C SER A 206 7.07 -3.84 8.54
N THR A 207 5.97 -3.20 8.95
CA THR A 207 4.66 -3.87 9.08
C THR A 207 3.71 -3.67 7.89
N VAL A 208 4.01 -2.75 6.98
CA VAL A 208 3.14 -2.35 5.86
C VAL A 208 2.87 -3.51 4.89
N LEU A 209 3.91 -4.07 4.26
CA LEU A 209 3.76 -5.16 3.29
C LEU A 209 3.13 -6.42 3.88
N PRO A 210 3.57 -6.96 5.05
CA PRO A 210 2.95 -8.16 5.60
C PRO A 210 1.46 -7.95 5.94
N THR A 211 1.08 -6.73 6.32
CA THR A 211 -0.32 -6.36 6.55
C THR A 211 -1.11 -6.36 5.24
N VAL A 212 -0.72 -5.56 4.24
CA VAL A 212 -1.48 -5.41 2.99
C VAL A 212 -1.60 -6.75 2.26
N ILE A 213 -0.51 -7.52 2.17
CA ILE A 213 -0.50 -8.81 1.48
C ILE A 213 -1.27 -9.87 2.29
N GLY A 214 -1.19 -9.83 3.63
CA GLY A 214 -2.00 -10.71 4.49
C GLY A 214 -3.49 -10.45 4.36
N THR A 215 -3.91 -9.18 4.31
CA THR A 215 -5.30 -8.79 4.06
C THR A 215 -5.75 -9.19 2.66
N MET A 216 -4.90 -9.00 1.65
CA MET A 216 -5.17 -9.48 0.29
C MET A 216 -5.40 -11.00 0.28
N GLU A 217 -4.55 -11.79 0.94
CA GLU A 217 -4.74 -13.24 1.06
C GLU A 217 -6.09 -13.58 1.70
N LEU A 218 -6.45 -12.91 2.80
CA LEU A 218 -7.76 -13.08 3.44
C LEU A 218 -8.93 -12.76 2.50
N LEU A 219 -8.88 -11.63 1.78
CA LEU A 219 -9.96 -11.22 0.88
C LEU A 219 -10.17 -12.21 -0.27
N THR A 220 -9.08 -12.79 -0.81
CA THR A 220 -9.19 -13.84 -1.84
C THR A 220 -9.77 -15.16 -1.31
N ALA A 221 -9.78 -15.37 0.01
CA ALA A 221 -10.50 -16.49 0.63
C ALA A 221 -12.03 -16.38 0.50
N TYR A 222 -12.54 -15.21 0.08
CA TYR A 222 -13.94 -14.95 -0.19
C TYR A 222 -14.13 -14.62 -1.68
N PRO A 223 -14.26 -15.63 -2.57
CA PRO A 223 -14.37 -15.43 -4.01
C PRO A 223 -15.48 -14.46 -4.44
N VAL A 224 -16.53 -14.31 -3.64
CA VAL A 224 -17.62 -13.34 -3.89
C VAL A 224 -17.11 -11.91 -4.03
N LEU A 225 -16.06 -11.55 -3.30
CA LEU A 225 -15.50 -10.19 -3.30
C LEU A 225 -14.80 -9.83 -4.61
N SER A 226 -14.38 -10.83 -5.40
CA SER A 226 -13.61 -10.62 -6.62
C SER A 226 -14.23 -11.28 -7.87
N ALA A 227 -15.24 -12.15 -7.73
CA ALA A 227 -15.85 -12.90 -8.83
C ALA A 227 -16.33 -12.04 -10.01
N ARG A 228 -16.82 -10.83 -9.75
CA ARG A 228 -17.30 -9.91 -10.81
C ARG A 228 -16.17 -9.26 -11.61
N MET A 229 -14.93 -9.45 -11.19
CA MET A 229 -13.73 -8.89 -11.80
C MET A 229 -13.00 -9.88 -12.73
N GLU A 230 -13.44 -11.14 -12.82
CA GLU A 230 -12.79 -12.19 -13.64
C GLU A 230 -12.92 -11.98 -15.16
N ARG A 231 -14.00 -11.32 -15.59
CA ARG A 231 -14.34 -11.11 -17.01
C ARG A 231 -14.82 -9.69 -17.23
N PHE A 232 -14.01 -8.73 -16.80
CA PHE A 232 -14.26 -7.34 -17.13
C PHE A 232 -13.68 -7.00 -18.50
N LYS A 233 -13.58 -5.70 -18.84
CA LYS A 233 -13.07 -5.26 -20.14
C LYS A 233 -11.57 -5.60 -20.26
N PRO A 234 -11.15 -6.38 -21.27
CA PRO A 234 -9.73 -6.62 -21.51
C PRO A 234 -9.02 -5.34 -21.96
N ILE A 235 -7.89 -5.02 -21.35
CA ILE A 235 -7.02 -3.90 -21.73
C ILE A 235 -5.79 -4.44 -22.45
N HIS A 236 -5.95 -4.78 -23.73
CA HIS A 236 -4.87 -5.32 -24.57
C HIS A 236 -3.68 -4.36 -24.73
N SER A 237 -3.89 -3.05 -24.55
CA SER A 237 -2.82 -2.05 -24.66
C SER A 237 -1.76 -2.17 -23.57
N VAL A 238 -2.08 -2.73 -22.40
CA VAL A 238 -1.10 -2.97 -21.31
C VAL A 238 0.05 -3.88 -21.76
N ALA A 239 -0.19 -4.76 -22.74
CA ALA A 239 0.81 -5.65 -23.30
C ALA A 239 1.69 -5.00 -24.40
N ARG A 240 1.42 -3.74 -24.78
CA ARG A 240 2.13 -3.09 -25.89
C ARG A 240 3.34 -2.30 -25.37
N ASN A 241 4.52 -2.55 -25.93
CA ASN A 241 5.77 -1.89 -25.53
C ASN A 241 5.72 -0.36 -25.55
N TRP A 242 4.97 0.25 -26.48
CA TRP A 242 4.86 1.72 -26.51
C TRP A 242 4.14 2.28 -25.27
N VAL A 243 3.17 1.55 -24.71
CA VAL A 243 2.48 1.96 -23.48
C VAL A 243 3.46 1.94 -22.32
N SER A 244 4.26 0.87 -22.19
CA SER A 244 5.28 0.76 -21.15
C SER A 244 6.35 1.86 -21.27
N ARG A 245 6.75 2.24 -22.49
CA ARG A 245 7.65 3.39 -22.71
C ARG A 245 6.99 4.72 -22.31
N SER A 246 5.74 4.93 -22.69
CA SER A 246 5.00 6.15 -22.32
C SER A 246 4.81 6.25 -20.81
N LEU A 247 4.45 5.16 -20.13
CA LEU A 247 4.30 5.12 -18.67
C LEU A 247 5.64 5.34 -17.97
N LEU A 248 6.74 4.75 -18.47
CA LEU A 248 8.09 5.01 -17.96
C LEU A 248 8.45 6.49 -18.07
N MET A 249 8.18 7.11 -19.22
CA MET A 249 8.45 8.53 -19.44
C MET A 249 7.58 9.43 -18.55
N LEU A 250 6.27 9.15 -18.45
CA LEU A 250 5.35 9.93 -17.62
C LEU A 250 5.67 9.82 -16.14
N SER A 251 5.97 8.62 -15.64
CA SER A 251 6.37 8.42 -14.24
C SER A 251 7.74 9.03 -13.95
N GLY A 252 8.70 8.93 -14.87
CA GLY A 252 10.00 9.58 -14.76
C GLY A 252 9.89 11.12 -14.72
N LEU A 253 9.16 11.72 -15.66
CA LEU A 253 8.89 13.16 -15.66
C LEU A 253 8.09 13.59 -14.43
N GLY A 254 7.20 12.72 -13.95
CA GLY A 254 6.45 12.92 -12.71
C GLY A 254 7.35 13.02 -11.49
N LEU A 255 8.24 12.05 -11.29
CA LEU A 255 9.21 12.04 -10.19
C LEU A 255 10.25 13.14 -10.32
N LEU A 256 10.61 13.56 -11.53
CA LEU A 256 11.41 14.77 -11.73
C LEU A 256 10.61 16.01 -11.29
N GLY A 257 9.34 16.07 -11.70
CA GLY A 257 8.46 17.19 -11.43
C GLY A 257 8.11 17.38 -9.96
N ILE A 258 8.15 16.35 -9.10
CA ILE A 258 7.92 16.56 -7.65
C ILE A 258 8.97 17.48 -7.03
N GLY A 259 10.19 17.51 -7.57
CA GLY A 259 11.24 18.45 -7.14
C GLY A 259 11.09 19.86 -7.71
N LEU A 260 10.27 20.05 -8.75
CA LEU A 260 10.01 21.35 -9.40
C LEU A 260 8.72 22.00 -8.89
N TRP A 261 7.65 21.21 -8.79
CA TRP A 261 6.29 21.68 -8.47
C TRP A 261 5.63 20.74 -7.44
N PRO A 262 6.16 20.68 -6.21
CA PRO A 262 5.70 19.73 -5.19
C PRO A 262 4.20 19.88 -4.90
N ASN A 263 3.67 21.10 -4.83
CA ASN A 263 2.25 21.33 -4.51
C ASN A 263 1.28 20.74 -5.53
N TYR A 264 1.69 20.59 -6.79
CA TYR A 264 0.82 20.06 -7.85
C TYR A 264 1.08 18.59 -8.16
N LEU A 265 2.34 18.17 -8.10
CA LEU A 265 2.77 16.84 -8.53
C LEU A 265 2.95 15.85 -7.38
N PHE A 266 2.64 16.24 -6.14
CA PHE A 266 2.66 15.33 -4.99
C PHE A 266 1.86 14.02 -5.17
N PRO A 267 0.74 13.94 -5.92
CA PRO A 267 0.02 12.67 -6.07
C PRO A 267 0.88 11.61 -6.77
N LEU A 268 1.89 12.02 -7.54
CA LEU A 268 2.79 11.13 -8.25
C LEU A 268 3.75 10.38 -7.32
N VAL A 269 3.89 10.78 -6.06
CA VAL A 269 4.59 9.98 -5.04
C VAL A 269 3.91 8.62 -4.84
N TRP A 270 2.57 8.57 -4.95
CA TRP A 270 1.77 7.36 -4.70
C TRP A 270 1.53 6.47 -5.93
N VAL A 271 1.88 6.95 -7.12
CA VAL A 271 1.58 6.27 -8.39
C VAL A 271 2.85 6.09 -9.25
N GLY A 272 3.77 7.05 -9.18
CA GLY A 272 5.00 7.09 -9.97
C GLY A 272 5.88 5.84 -9.80
N PRO A 273 6.27 5.46 -8.57
CA PRO A 273 7.11 4.29 -8.35
C PRO A 273 6.46 2.99 -8.83
N MET A 274 5.16 2.81 -8.57
CA MET A 274 4.39 1.67 -9.11
C MET A 274 4.41 1.61 -10.64
N LEU A 275 4.19 2.74 -11.32
CA LEU A 275 4.26 2.81 -12.78
C LEU A 275 5.67 2.55 -13.32
N LEU A 276 6.72 2.99 -12.61
CA LEU A 276 8.10 2.66 -12.97
C LEU A 276 8.34 1.15 -12.89
N ILE A 277 7.93 0.50 -11.80
CA ILE A 277 8.07 -0.96 -11.63
C ILE A 277 7.39 -1.69 -12.79
N VAL A 278 6.10 -1.39 -13.02
CA VAL A 278 5.31 -2.04 -14.08
C VAL A 278 5.95 -1.80 -15.46
N SER A 279 6.41 -0.58 -15.73
CA SER A 279 7.00 -0.24 -17.03
C SER A 279 8.33 -0.93 -17.26
N LEU A 280 9.23 -0.92 -16.27
CA LEU A 280 10.54 -1.56 -16.36
C LEU A 280 10.42 -3.09 -16.44
N GLU A 281 9.52 -3.71 -15.67
CA GLU A 281 9.25 -5.14 -15.76
C GLU A 281 8.66 -5.54 -17.11
N SER A 282 7.69 -4.77 -17.61
CA SER A 282 7.08 -4.98 -18.92
C SER A 282 8.11 -4.87 -20.05
N LEU A 283 8.95 -3.83 -20.05
CA LEU A 283 10.03 -3.65 -21.04
C LEU A 283 11.12 -4.72 -20.92
N ALA A 284 11.30 -5.32 -19.74
CA ALA A 284 12.16 -6.47 -19.54
C ALA A 284 11.52 -7.81 -19.96
N GLY A 285 10.29 -7.79 -20.51
CA GLY A 285 9.55 -8.97 -20.94
C GLY A 285 8.98 -9.80 -19.80
N ARG A 286 8.81 -9.21 -18.61
CA ARG A 286 8.29 -9.90 -17.42
C ARG A 286 6.78 -9.68 -17.29
N GLN A 287 6.12 -10.62 -16.61
CA GLN A 287 4.73 -10.45 -16.17
C GLN A 287 4.69 -9.41 -15.04
N THR A 288 3.66 -8.56 -15.05
CA THR A 288 3.43 -7.49 -14.07
C THR A 288 2.09 -7.71 -13.38
N ILE A 289 1.81 -6.95 -12.32
CA ILE A 289 0.49 -6.93 -11.67
C ILE A 289 -0.66 -6.56 -12.63
N LEU A 290 -0.35 -5.82 -13.71
CA LEU A 290 -1.35 -5.40 -14.70
C LEU A 290 -1.48 -6.39 -15.86
N SER A 291 -0.61 -7.40 -15.98
CA SER A 291 -0.65 -8.36 -17.08
C SER A 291 -1.98 -9.14 -17.19
N PRO A 292 -2.63 -9.56 -16.09
CA PRO A 292 -3.96 -10.19 -16.15
C PRO A 292 -5.06 -9.29 -16.77
N LEU A 293 -4.89 -7.96 -16.74
CA LEU A 293 -5.85 -7.03 -17.34
C LEU A 293 -5.97 -7.20 -18.85
N ALA A 294 -4.91 -7.69 -19.53
CA ALA A 294 -4.95 -7.98 -20.96
C ALA A 294 -5.95 -9.09 -21.31
N GLN A 295 -6.30 -9.95 -20.34
CA GLN A 295 -7.29 -11.03 -20.46
C GLN A 295 -8.65 -10.65 -19.84
N GLY A 296 -8.76 -9.46 -19.26
CA GLY A 296 -9.96 -9.00 -18.56
C GLY A 296 -10.09 -9.52 -17.13
N ASP A 297 -9.04 -10.09 -16.54
CA ASP A 297 -9.01 -10.47 -15.12
C ASP A 297 -8.48 -9.31 -14.27
N TRP A 298 -9.38 -8.64 -13.58
CA TRP A 298 -9.11 -7.49 -12.71
C TRP A 298 -9.07 -7.86 -11.23
N ARG A 299 -9.20 -9.15 -10.87
CA ARG A 299 -9.28 -9.58 -9.47
C ARG A 299 -8.09 -9.13 -8.65
N GLY A 300 -6.87 -9.32 -9.17
CA GLY A 300 -5.64 -8.94 -8.47
C GLY A 300 -5.59 -7.46 -8.14
N VAL A 301 -5.85 -6.61 -9.14
CA VAL A 301 -5.90 -5.15 -9.00
C VAL A 301 -6.96 -4.72 -7.99
N TRP A 302 -8.17 -5.27 -8.10
CA TRP A 302 -9.29 -4.95 -7.21
C TRP A 302 -9.00 -5.34 -5.75
N VAL A 303 -8.54 -6.56 -5.52
CA VAL A 303 -8.30 -7.05 -4.16
C VAL A 303 -7.09 -6.34 -3.53
N ALA A 304 -6.05 -6.02 -4.30
CA ALA A 304 -4.91 -5.25 -3.80
C ALA A 304 -5.35 -3.84 -3.36
N ALA A 305 -6.14 -3.14 -4.18
CA ALA A 305 -6.69 -1.82 -3.84
C ALA A 305 -7.61 -1.89 -2.61
N LEU A 306 -8.50 -2.88 -2.54
CA LEU A 306 -9.41 -3.06 -1.41
C LEU A 306 -8.64 -3.41 -0.11
N ALA A 307 -7.62 -4.27 -0.19
CA ALA A 307 -6.78 -4.62 0.95
C ALA A 307 -6.09 -3.38 1.52
N ALA A 308 -5.44 -2.59 0.66
CA ALA A 308 -4.77 -1.37 1.08
C ALA A 308 -5.76 -0.31 1.61
N LEU A 309 -6.96 -0.19 1.05
CA LEU A 309 -7.99 0.71 1.60
C LEU A 309 -8.43 0.29 3.01
N ILE A 310 -8.67 -1.01 3.25
CA ILE A 310 -9.00 -1.53 4.58
C ILE A 310 -7.86 -1.24 5.55
N CYS A 311 -6.62 -1.54 5.14
CA CYS A 311 -5.44 -1.25 5.95
C CYS A 311 -5.31 0.25 6.21
N GLY A 312 -5.56 1.11 5.21
CA GLY A 312 -5.54 2.56 5.34
C GLY A 312 -6.53 3.08 6.37
N VAL A 313 -7.74 2.53 6.43
CA VAL A 313 -8.71 2.88 7.49
C VAL A 313 -8.17 2.57 8.89
N PHE A 314 -7.57 1.39 9.09
CA PHE A 314 -6.95 1.04 10.38
C PHE A 314 -5.69 1.85 10.68
N TRP A 315 -4.90 2.18 9.65
CA TRP A 315 -3.72 3.01 9.72
C TRP A 315 -4.05 4.39 10.27
N GLU A 316 -5.08 5.04 9.71
CA GLU A 316 -5.55 6.33 10.17
C GLU A 316 -6.25 6.28 11.53
N LEU A 317 -7.05 5.23 11.79
CA LEU A 317 -7.69 5.01 13.09
C LEU A 317 -6.68 4.88 14.22
N TRP A 318 -5.61 4.12 14.01
CA TRP A 318 -4.58 3.90 15.04
C TRP A 318 -3.60 5.07 15.14
N ASN A 319 -3.42 5.85 14.07
CA ASN A 319 -2.64 7.08 14.11
C ASN A 319 -3.28 8.14 15.00
N TRP A 320 -4.59 8.40 14.83
CA TRP A 320 -5.32 9.54 15.40
C TRP A 320 -5.11 9.81 16.91
N LYS A 321 -5.05 8.75 17.72
CA LYS A 321 -4.89 8.88 19.18
C LYS A 321 -3.57 8.31 19.68
N SER A 322 -2.63 7.98 18.80
CA SER A 322 -1.31 7.55 19.22
C SER A 322 -0.50 8.73 19.76
N LEU A 323 0.36 8.48 20.75
CA LEU A 323 1.23 9.51 21.31
C LEU A 323 2.23 9.99 20.24
N ALA A 324 2.94 9.04 19.64
CA ALA A 324 3.70 9.26 18.41
C ALA A 324 2.77 9.03 17.22
N HIS A 325 2.49 10.09 16.48
CA HIS A 325 1.63 10.08 15.30
C HIS A 325 2.22 11.01 14.24
N TRP A 326 1.71 10.91 13.02
CA TRP A 326 2.00 11.87 11.96
C TRP A 326 0.75 12.67 11.61
N GLU A 327 0.98 13.91 11.18
CA GLU A 327 -0.05 14.78 10.64
C GLU A 327 0.18 14.97 9.14
N TYR A 328 -0.89 15.28 8.42
CA TYR A 328 -0.85 15.55 6.99
C TYR A 328 -0.89 17.05 6.70
N ALA A 329 -0.12 17.48 5.71
CA ALA A 329 -0.18 18.79 5.10
C ALA A 329 -0.34 18.62 3.58
N ILE A 330 -1.57 18.39 3.12
CA ILE A 330 -1.85 18.15 1.70
C ILE A 330 -2.29 19.45 1.01
N PRO A 331 -1.54 19.95 0.02
CA PRO A 331 -1.85 21.20 -0.65
C PRO A 331 -3.23 21.12 -1.33
N PHE A 332 -3.96 22.24 -1.31
CA PHE A 332 -5.30 22.41 -1.88
C PHE A 332 -6.45 21.59 -1.27
N VAL A 333 -6.20 20.45 -0.63
CA VAL A 333 -7.26 19.50 -0.24
C VAL A 333 -7.27 19.12 1.24
N GLN A 334 -6.46 19.75 2.09
CA GLN A 334 -6.45 19.53 3.54
C GLN A 334 -7.76 19.99 4.21
N SER A 335 -8.83 19.20 4.08
CA SER A 335 -10.16 19.45 4.65
C SER A 335 -10.97 18.15 4.71
N PHE A 336 -12.06 18.15 5.48
CA PHE A 336 -12.94 16.99 5.70
C PHE A 336 -12.17 15.75 6.17
N GLN A 337 -11.38 15.92 7.23
CA GLN A 337 -10.55 14.84 7.75
C GLN A 337 -11.42 13.75 8.38
N LEU A 338 -11.11 12.50 8.04
CA LEU A 338 -11.55 11.34 8.77
C LEU A 338 -10.31 10.82 9.48
N PHE A 339 -10.30 10.87 10.82
CA PHE A 339 -9.06 10.79 11.60
C PHE A 339 -8.11 11.93 11.20
N GLU A 340 -6.83 11.66 10.92
CA GLU A 340 -5.87 12.68 10.50
C GLU A 340 -5.87 12.96 8.98
N MET A 341 -6.37 12.00 8.18
CA MET A 341 -6.30 12.07 6.73
C MET A 341 -7.49 12.82 6.11
N PRO A 342 -7.27 13.75 5.18
CA PRO A 342 -8.34 14.30 4.34
C PRO A 342 -9.07 13.20 3.56
N LEU A 343 -10.39 13.34 3.37
CA LEU A 343 -11.20 12.30 2.72
C LEU A 343 -10.67 11.88 1.34
N LEU A 344 -10.21 12.84 0.53
CA LEU A 344 -9.63 12.55 -0.80
C LEU A 344 -8.30 11.78 -0.71
N GLY A 345 -7.58 11.90 0.41
CA GLY A 345 -6.33 11.20 0.67
C GLY A 345 -6.50 9.67 0.65
N TYR A 346 -7.66 9.16 1.08
CA TYR A 346 -7.93 7.71 1.07
C TYR A 346 -7.86 7.09 -0.34
N ALA A 347 -8.07 7.88 -1.39
CA ALA A 347 -7.89 7.42 -2.76
C ALA A 347 -6.44 7.01 -3.06
N GLY A 348 -5.46 7.54 -2.33
CA GLY A 348 -4.05 7.16 -2.42
C GLY A 348 -3.79 5.71 -2.03
N TYR A 349 -4.60 5.11 -1.14
CA TYR A 349 -4.47 3.70 -0.78
C TYR A 349 -4.79 2.75 -1.94
N LEU A 350 -5.58 3.19 -2.93
CA LEU A 350 -5.94 2.37 -4.08
C LEU A 350 -4.72 1.98 -4.93
N PRO A 351 -3.94 2.92 -5.50
CA PRO A 351 -2.71 2.59 -6.20
C PRO A 351 -1.63 2.02 -5.27
N PHE A 352 -1.60 2.45 -4.00
CA PHE A 352 -0.63 1.96 -3.01
C PHE A 352 -0.71 0.44 -2.81
N GLY A 353 -1.92 -0.14 -2.79
CA GLY A 353 -2.08 -1.60 -2.71
C GLY A 353 -1.47 -2.35 -3.88
N LEU A 354 -1.60 -1.80 -5.10
CA LEU A 354 -0.97 -2.36 -6.29
C LEU A 354 0.56 -2.26 -6.20
N GLU A 355 1.06 -1.16 -5.66
CA GLU A 355 2.49 -0.96 -5.47
C GLU A 355 3.10 -1.96 -4.49
N CYS A 356 2.44 -2.19 -3.34
CA CYS A 356 2.85 -3.19 -2.35
C CYS A 356 3.02 -4.57 -2.99
N VAL A 357 2.08 -4.97 -3.86
CA VAL A 357 2.14 -6.24 -4.60
C VAL A 357 3.26 -6.22 -5.64
N ALA A 358 3.38 -5.15 -6.42
CA ALA A 358 4.42 -5.03 -7.45
C ALA A 358 5.84 -5.12 -6.86
N VAL A 359 6.08 -4.48 -5.71
CA VAL A 359 7.36 -4.54 -5.00
C VAL A 359 7.63 -5.94 -4.45
N ALA A 360 6.64 -6.59 -3.84
CA ALA A 360 6.79 -7.95 -3.34
C ALA A 360 7.10 -8.95 -4.47
N ASP A 361 6.42 -8.83 -5.61
CA ASP A 361 6.63 -9.69 -6.78
C ASP A 361 8.01 -9.48 -7.43
N LEU A 362 8.44 -8.22 -7.57
CA LEU A 362 9.74 -7.86 -8.11
C LEU A 362 10.88 -8.43 -7.25
N CYS A 363 10.80 -8.24 -5.92
CA CYS A 363 11.90 -8.53 -5.00
C CYS A 363 11.92 -9.99 -4.53
N LEU A 364 10.76 -10.62 -4.28
CA LEU A 364 10.71 -11.94 -3.63
C LEU A 364 10.54 -13.09 -4.61
N SER A 365 10.46 -12.84 -5.92
CA SER A 365 10.43 -13.83 -7.02
C SER A 365 9.29 -14.86 -7.00
N ARG A 366 8.49 -14.88 -5.93
CA ARG A 366 7.35 -15.74 -5.70
C ARG A 366 6.11 -14.89 -5.88
N GLN A 367 5.60 -14.85 -7.11
CA GLN A 367 4.36 -14.15 -7.43
C GLN A 367 3.37 -14.29 -6.27
N SER A 368 2.83 -13.18 -5.80
CA SER A 368 1.69 -13.11 -4.89
C SER A 368 0.41 -13.54 -5.64
N SER A 369 0.52 -14.51 -6.54
CA SER A 369 -0.46 -14.79 -7.58
C SER A 369 -1.78 -15.26 -6.93
N GLY A 370 -2.68 -14.29 -6.77
CA GLY A 370 -4.10 -14.48 -6.48
C GLY A 370 -4.46 -14.79 -5.04
N GLY A 371 -3.57 -14.54 -4.07
CA GLY A 371 -3.84 -14.87 -2.66
C GLY A 371 -3.96 -16.37 -2.43
N VAL A 372 -5.07 -16.86 -1.90
CA VAL A 372 -5.26 -18.29 -1.54
C VAL A 372 -5.08 -19.23 -2.74
N GLU A 373 -5.26 -18.75 -3.97
CA GLU A 373 -5.05 -19.53 -5.20
C GLU A 373 -3.62 -20.08 -5.33
N TYR A 374 -2.61 -19.41 -4.73
CA TYR A 374 -1.23 -19.92 -4.70
C TYR A 374 -1.14 -21.35 -4.16
N TYR A 375 -2.00 -21.74 -3.21
CA TYR A 375 -1.98 -23.09 -2.63
C TYR A 375 -2.59 -24.17 -3.54
N ARG A 376 -3.32 -23.80 -4.59
CA ARG A 376 -3.96 -24.76 -5.51
C ARG A 376 -3.00 -25.30 -6.57
N HIS A 377 -2.00 -24.52 -6.97
CA HIS A 377 -1.03 -24.90 -8.01
C HIS A 377 0.16 -25.72 -7.51
N LYS A 378 0.22 -26.05 -6.21
CA LYS A 378 1.34 -26.77 -5.57
C LYS A 378 0.97 -28.12 -4.97
N ASN A 379 -0.22 -28.63 -5.28
CA ASN A 379 -0.60 -30.00 -4.92
C ASN A 379 -0.27 -30.94 -6.07
#